data_AF-V4UQW7-F1
#
_entry.id   AF-V4UQW7-F1
#
_cell.length_a   1.000
_cell.length_b   1.000
_cell.length_c   1.000
_cell.angle_alpha   90.00
_cell.angle_beta   90.00
_cell.angle_gamma   90.00
#
_symmetry.space_group_name_H-M   'P 1'
#
loop_
_entity.id
_entity.type
_entity.pdbx_description
1 polymer ?
#
loop_
_entity_poly.entity_id
_entity_poly.type
_entity_poly.pdbx_seq_one_letter_code
_entity_poly.pdbx_strand_id
1 'polypeptide(L)'
;APGCINDSLLTGLQFVEGIASFFFVSRWTMHQLLVECPSIYEMLANPDFKWKKQPQIKVWRKQSNDGESSAKLETYGPVESISLFKEALRNNELDYNGNSIALPFNFAILDWAAGTRQIINNAQLPDGVSYYNIYGTSYDTPFDVR
;
A
#
# COMPACT_ATOMS: atom_id res chain seq x y z
N ALA A 1 -5.06 0.71 8.66
CA ALA A 1 -3.60 0.55 8.82
C ALA A 1 -2.92 0.92 7.50
N PRO A 2 -2.74 2.22 7.20
CA PRO A 2 -2.19 2.65 5.91
C PRO A 2 -0.80 2.07 5.64
N GLY A 3 0.01 1.84 6.67
CA GLY A 3 1.32 1.20 6.53
C GLY A 3 1.24 -0.24 6.01
N CYS A 4 0.25 -1.02 6.43
CA CYS A 4 0.06 -2.40 5.97
C CYS A 4 -0.25 -2.46 4.46
N ILE A 5 -1.06 -1.53 3.96
CA ILE A 5 -1.41 -1.44 2.54
C ILE A 5 -0.22 -1.01 1.70
N ASN A 6 0.52 0.01 2.17
CA ASN A 6 1.73 0.48 1.50
C ASN A 6 2.79 -0.63 1.41
N ASP A 7 2.99 -1.40 2.48
CA ASP A 7 3.94 -2.53 2.49
C ASP A 7 3.48 -3.67 1.56
N SER A 8 2.17 -3.95 1.53
CA SER A 8 1.58 -4.95 0.63
C SER A 8 1.90 -4.68 -0.84
N LEU A 9 1.93 -3.42 -1.27
CA LEU A 9 2.29 -3.03 -2.63
C LEU A 9 3.81 -3.02 -2.90
N LEU A 10 4.62 -2.66 -1.90
CA LEU A 10 6.07 -2.54 -2.06
C LEU A 10 6.78 -3.89 -1.97
N THR A 11 6.43 -4.69 -0.97
CA THR A 11 7.17 -5.92 -0.64
C THR A 11 6.27 -7.15 -0.50
N GLY A 12 4.95 -6.97 -0.42
CA GLY A 12 3.98 -8.02 -0.15
C GLY A 12 3.59 -8.06 1.33
N LEU A 13 2.81 -9.08 1.70
CA LEU A 13 2.39 -9.28 3.08
C LEU A 13 2.77 -10.69 3.55
N GLN A 14 3.26 -10.79 4.78
CA GLN A 14 3.52 -12.07 5.43
C GLN A 14 2.93 -12.05 6.84
N PHE A 15 2.16 -13.08 7.17
CA PHE A 15 1.45 -13.16 8.45
C PHE A 15 2.28 -13.72 9.59
N VAL A 16 3.25 -14.59 9.27
CA VAL A 16 4.04 -15.30 10.29
C VAL A 16 5.49 -15.45 9.83
N GLU A 17 6.42 -15.23 10.75
CA GLU A 17 7.86 -15.40 10.54
C GLU A 17 8.34 -16.78 11.05
N GLY A 18 9.54 -17.19 10.62
CA GLY A 18 10.16 -18.46 11.05
C GLY A 18 9.53 -19.71 10.42
N ILE A 19 9.63 -20.86 11.10
CA ILE A 19 9.15 -22.16 10.57
C ILE A 19 7.65 -22.13 10.26
N ALA A 20 6.88 -21.35 11.00
CA ALA A 20 5.45 -21.22 10.77
C ALA A 20 5.12 -20.58 9.41
N SER A 21 6.04 -19.81 8.80
CA SER A 21 5.86 -19.22 7.47
C SER A 21 5.67 -20.24 6.35
N PHE A 22 6.19 -21.46 6.50
CA PHE A 22 6.01 -22.54 5.51
C PHE A 22 4.56 -23.02 5.40
N PHE A 23 3.72 -22.73 6.41
CA PHE A 23 2.29 -23.03 6.37
C PHE A 23 1.44 -21.91 5.75
N PHE A 24 2.07 -20.80 5.33
CA PHE A 24 1.39 -19.65 4.74
C PHE A 24 1.90 -19.35 3.33
N VAL A 25 1.11 -18.57 2.59
CA VAL A 25 1.49 -18.06 1.28
C VAL A 25 2.77 -17.24 1.40
N SER A 26 3.73 -17.48 0.52
CA SER A 26 4.99 -16.74 0.52
C SER A 26 4.74 -15.25 0.27
N ARG A 27 5.62 -14.39 0.81
CA ARG A 27 5.49 -12.94 0.65
C ARG A 27 5.43 -12.51 -0.82
N TRP A 28 6.24 -13.14 -1.67
CA TRP A 28 6.24 -12.88 -3.11
C TRP A 28 4.94 -13.32 -3.77
N THR A 29 4.45 -14.54 -3.50
CA THR A 29 3.17 -15.01 -4.04
C THR A 29 2.01 -14.11 -3.60
N MET A 30 2.05 -13.62 -2.36
CA MET A 30 1.06 -12.68 -1.86
C MET A 30 1.15 -11.32 -2.56
N HIS A 31 2.35 -10.79 -2.77
CA HIS A 31 2.57 -9.56 -3.53
C HIS A 31 1.94 -9.65 -4.93
N GLN A 32 2.17 -10.75 -5.63
CA GLN A 32 1.61 -10.99 -6.97
C GLN A 32 0.08 -11.05 -6.98
N LEU A 33 -0.54 -11.55 -5.91
CA LEU A 33 -2.00 -11.55 -5.75
C LEU A 33 -2.55 -10.14 -5.46
N LEU A 34 -1.83 -9.35 -4.66
CA LEU A 34 -2.30 -8.08 -4.13
C LEU A 34 -2.05 -6.90 -5.07
N VAL A 35 -1.04 -6.97 -5.94
CA VAL A 35 -0.62 -5.85 -6.81
C VAL A 35 -1.71 -5.42 -7.82
N GLU A 36 -2.59 -6.35 -8.21
CA GLU A 36 -3.74 -6.10 -9.09
C GLU A 36 -5.08 -6.10 -8.34
N CYS A 37 -5.09 -6.18 -7.01
CA CYS A 37 -6.33 -6.27 -6.23
C CYS A 37 -6.95 -4.87 -6.02
N PRO A 38 -8.17 -4.59 -6.52
CA PRO A 38 -8.78 -3.26 -6.39
C PRO A 38 -8.93 -2.78 -4.95
N SER A 39 -9.25 -3.69 -4.03
CA SER A 39 -9.41 -3.36 -2.61
C SER A 39 -8.14 -2.83 -1.97
N ILE A 40 -6.95 -3.23 -2.44
CA ILE A 40 -5.67 -2.68 -1.96
C ILE A 40 -5.54 -1.20 -2.33
N TYR A 41 -5.91 -0.84 -3.56
CA TYR A 41 -5.89 0.55 -4.04
C TYR A 41 -6.95 1.40 -3.34
N GLU A 42 -8.12 0.84 -3.03
CA GLU A 42 -9.19 1.52 -2.28
C GLU A 42 -8.77 1.82 -0.84
N MET A 43 -8.05 0.90 -0.20
CA MET A 43 -7.57 1.01 1.17
C MET A 43 -6.28 1.84 1.31
N LEU A 44 -5.68 2.33 0.22
CA LEU A 44 -4.58 3.29 0.28
C LEU A 44 -4.96 4.49 1.15
N ALA A 45 -3.96 5.12 1.75
CA ALA A 45 -4.18 6.28 2.61
C ALA A 45 -4.97 7.36 1.85
N ASN A 46 -6.22 7.58 2.26
CA ASN A 46 -7.10 8.54 1.62
C ASN A 46 -6.54 9.97 1.80
N PRO A 47 -6.17 10.68 0.72
CA PRO A 47 -5.61 12.03 0.81
C PRO A 47 -6.64 13.07 1.28
N ASP A 48 -7.93 12.83 1.02
CA ASP A 48 -9.02 13.73 1.41
C ASP A 48 -9.43 13.56 2.88
N PHE A 49 -8.97 12.48 3.53
CA PHE A 49 -9.24 12.25 4.94
C PHE A 49 -8.41 13.20 5.81
N LYS A 50 -9.06 13.81 6.81
CA LYS A 50 -8.43 14.74 7.76
C LYS A 50 -7.63 13.98 8.83
N TRP A 51 -6.49 13.44 8.45
CA TRP A 51 -5.57 12.76 9.37
C TRP A 51 -5.04 13.72 10.43
N LYS A 52 -4.98 13.29 11.71
CA LYS A 52 -4.27 14.06 12.77
C LYS A 52 -2.77 14.20 12.47
N LYS A 53 -2.18 13.16 11.89
CA LYS A 53 -0.83 13.10 11.34
C LYS A 53 -0.94 12.30 10.04
N GLN A 54 -0.41 12.78 8.92
CA GLN A 54 -0.48 12.02 7.69
C GLN A 54 0.39 10.75 7.77
N PRO A 55 -0.09 9.61 7.24
CA PRO A 55 0.73 8.41 7.13
C PRO A 55 1.82 8.64 6.07
N GLN A 56 3.01 8.13 6.37
CA GLN A 56 4.19 8.35 5.54
C GLN A 56 4.91 7.05 5.22
N ILE A 57 5.50 6.99 4.03
CA ILE A 57 6.47 5.97 3.64
C ILE A 57 7.85 6.59 3.75
N LYS A 58 8.75 5.97 4.52
CA LYS A 58 10.13 6.39 4.66
C LYS A 58 11.03 5.36 4.00
N VAL A 59 11.91 5.80 3.11
CA VAL A 59 12.79 4.90 2.35
C VAL A 59 14.20 5.48 2.35
N TRP A 60 15.19 4.63 2.59
CA TRP A 60 16.60 4.98 2.42
C TRP A 60 17.00 4.77 0.97
N ARG A 61 17.30 5.87 0.26
CA ARG A 61 17.80 5.81 -1.13
C ARG A 61 19.30 6.02 -1.15
N LYS A 62 19.99 5.14 -1.88
CA LYS A 62 21.42 5.31 -2.19
C LYS A 62 21.57 6.41 -3.22
N GLN A 63 22.42 7.40 -2.95
CA GLN A 63 22.83 8.40 -3.93
C GLN A 63 24.15 7.95 -4.57
N SER A 64 24.19 7.96 -5.91
CA SER A 64 25.41 7.68 -6.67
C SER A 64 25.93 8.97 -7.27
N ASN A 65 26.55 9.81 -6.43
CA ASN A 65 27.37 10.92 -6.90
C ASN A 65 28.82 10.64 -6.49
N ASP A 66 29.70 10.51 -7.48
CA ASP A 66 31.18 10.58 -7.36
C ASP A 66 31.85 9.82 -6.21
N GLY A 67 31.78 8.48 -6.26
CA GLY A 67 32.73 7.61 -5.54
C GLY A 67 32.45 7.36 -4.05
N GLU A 68 31.68 8.22 -3.37
CA GLU A 68 31.17 7.98 -2.02
C GLU A 68 29.69 7.59 -2.03
N SER A 69 29.38 6.37 -1.58
CA SER A 69 27.99 5.95 -1.43
C SER A 69 27.39 6.55 -0.16
N SER A 70 26.63 7.64 -0.30
CA SER A 70 25.78 8.16 0.77
C SER A 70 24.34 7.65 0.63
N ALA A 71 23.64 7.48 1.74
CA ALA A 71 22.23 7.12 1.78
C ALA A 71 21.42 8.30 2.35
N LYS A 72 20.36 8.69 1.65
CA LYS A 72 19.45 9.76 2.08
C LYS A 72 18.10 9.16 2.46
N LEU A 73 17.56 9.58 3.60
CA LEU A 73 16.21 9.26 3.99
C LEU A 73 15.23 10.16 3.23
N GLU A 74 14.35 9.54 2.45
CA GLU A 74 13.26 10.21 1.76
C GLU A 74 11.93 9.85 2.40
N THR A 75 10.97 10.77 2.35
CA THR A 75 9.65 10.61 2.96
C THR A 75 8.57 10.96 1.93
N TYR A 76 7.60 10.06 1.78
CA TYR A 76 6.51 10.18 0.82
C TYR A 76 5.18 10.19 1.59
N GLY A 77 4.34 11.18 1.34
CA GLY A 77 2.97 11.22 1.84
C GLY A 77 2.01 10.42 0.97
N PRO A 78 0.69 10.49 1.24
CA PRO A 78 -0.32 9.73 0.51
C PRO A 78 -0.30 10.00 -1.00
N VAL A 79 -0.05 11.24 -1.44
CA VAL A 79 -0.04 11.59 -2.86
C VAL A 79 1.32 11.28 -3.49
N GLU A 80 2.40 11.63 -2.81
CA GLU A 80 3.77 11.41 -3.30
C GLU A 80 4.11 9.91 -3.40
N SER A 81 3.48 9.07 -2.58
CA SER A 81 3.67 7.61 -2.60
C SER A 81 3.34 6.97 -3.94
N ILE A 82 2.43 7.56 -4.73
CA ILE A 82 2.10 7.08 -6.08
C ILE A 82 3.34 7.07 -6.98
N SER A 83 4.16 8.11 -6.88
CA SER A 83 5.41 8.20 -7.67
C SER A 83 6.41 7.12 -7.26
N LEU A 84 6.48 6.82 -5.96
CA LEU A 84 7.31 5.74 -5.42
C LEU A 84 6.82 4.38 -5.91
N PHE A 85 5.53 4.07 -5.84
CA PHE A 85 4.99 2.79 -6.31
C PHE A 85 5.21 2.59 -7.81
N LYS A 86 4.99 3.66 -8.60
CA LYS A 86 5.27 3.64 -10.05
C LYS A 86 6.72 3.26 -10.34
N GLU A 87 7.67 3.83 -9.61
CA GLU A 87 9.08 3.53 -9.78
C GLU A 87 9.45 2.13 -9.30
N ALA A 88 8.99 1.75 -8.11
CA ALA A 88 9.29 0.46 -7.49
C ALA A 88 8.76 -0.71 -8.32
N LEU A 89 7.56 -0.58 -8.87
CA LEU A 89 6.90 -1.63 -9.64
C LEU A 89 7.12 -1.54 -11.14
N ARG A 90 7.94 -0.59 -11.65
CA ARG A 90 8.10 -0.34 -13.08
C ARG A 90 8.50 -1.57 -13.91
N ASN A 91 9.29 -2.47 -13.30
CA ASN A 91 9.80 -3.70 -13.90
C ASN A 91 9.26 -4.93 -13.15
N ASN A 92 8.14 -4.80 -12.44
CA ASN A 92 7.55 -5.93 -11.73
C ASN A 92 6.93 -6.89 -12.75
N GLU A 93 7.26 -8.17 -12.62
CA GLU A 93 6.90 -9.21 -13.57
C GLU A 93 6.52 -10.50 -12.84
N LEU A 94 5.61 -11.27 -13.43
CA LEU A 94 5.18 -12.59 -12.99
C LEU A 94 5.54 -13.62 -14.05
N ASP A 95 6.27 -14.67 -13.67
CA ASP A 95 6.43 -15.85 -14.51
C ASP A 95 5.19 -16.75 -14.38
N TYR A 96 4.48 -16.96 -15.48
CA TYR A 96 3.39 -17.91 -15.58
C TYR A 96 3.59 -18.81 -16.80
N ASN A 97 3.83 -20.10 -16.54
CA ASN A 97 4.10 -21.12 -17.56
C ASN A 97 5.28 -20.76 -18.48
N GLY A 98 6.33 -20.13 -17.94
CA GLY A 98 7.52 -19.72 -18.71
C GLY A 98 7.32 -18.45 -19.54
N ASN A 99 6.17 -17.78 -19.42
CA ASN A 99 5.94 -16.46 -19.98
C ASN A 99 6.06 -15.41 -18.87
N SER A 100 6.82 -14.36 -19.14
CA SER A 100 6.85 -13.19 -18.26
C SER A 100 5.66 -12.28 -18.56
N ILE A 101 4.89 -11.95 -17.53
CA ILE A 101 3.75 -11.05 -17.55
C ILE A 101 4.11 -9.81 -16.74
N ALA A 102 4.16 -8.64 -17.39
CA ALA A 102 4.40 -7.39 -16.69
C ALA A 102 3.20 -7.01 -15.81
N LEU A 103 3.49 -6.72 -14.53
CA LEU A 103 2.51 -6.29 -13.53
C LEU A 103 2.99 -4.99 -12.88
N PRO A 104 3.10 -3.89 -13.66
CA PRO A 104 3.47 -2.60 -13.12
C PRO A 104 2.36 -2.03 -12.23
N PHE A 105 2.67 -0.97 -11.50
CA PHE A 105 1.66 -0.26 -10.72
C PHE A 105 0.47 0.17 -11.61
N ASN A 106 -0.75 -0.28 -11.24
CA ASN A 106 -1.92 -0.17 -12.11
C ASN A 106 -2.70 1.12 -11.86
N PHE A 107 -2.51 2.10 -12.75
CA PHE A 107 -3.20 3.39 -12.68
C PHE A 107 -4.71 3.29 -12.94
N ALA A 108 -5.17 2.33 -13.76
CA ALA A 108 -6.60 2.18 -14.03
C ALA A 108 -7.35 1.75 -12.76
N ILE A 109 -6.77 0.83 -11.97
CA ILE A 109 -7.32 0.43 -10.69
C ILE A 109 -7.25 1.60 -9.68
N LEU A 110 -6.17 2.36 -9.68
CA LEU A 110 -6.05 3.54 -8.82
C LEU A 110 -7.16 4.58 -9.11
N ASP A 111 -7.45 4.84 -10.38
CA ASP A 111 -8.50 5.78 -10.80
C ASP A 111 -9.88 5.30 -10.38
N TRP A 112 -10.17 4.00 -10.52
CA TRP A 112 -11.41 3.39 -10.00
C TRP A 112 -11.51 3.52 -8.49
N ALA A 113 -10.43 3.22 -7.77
CA ALA A 113 -10.38 3.35 -6.31
C ALA A 113 -10.60 4.80 -5.85
N ALA A 114 -10.13 5.79 -6.62
CA ALA A 114 -10.42 7.20 -6.35
C ALA A 114 -11.92 7.51 -6.48
N GLY A 115 -12.58 6.96 -7.52
CA GLY A 115 -14.03 7.04 -7.67
C GLY A 115 -14.79 6.41 -6.49
N THR A 116 -14.40 5.20 -6.07
CA THR A 116 -14.99 4.54 -4.89
C THR A 116 -14.84 5.40 -3.63
N ARG A 117 -13.64 5.94 -3.37
CA ARG A 117 -13.41 6.82 -2.21
C ARG A 117 -14.27 8.07 -2.25
N GLN A 118 -14.45 8.68 -3.42
CA GLN A 118 -15.31 9.85 -3.56
C GLN A 118 -16.76 9.55 -3.20
N ILE A 119 -17.29 8.39 -3.63
CA ILE A 119 -18.65 7.95 -3.27
C ILE A 119 -18.76 7.78 -1.75
N ILE A 120 -17.79 7.12 -1.12
CA ILE A 120 -17.77 6.89 0.33
C ILE A 120 -17.67 8.21 1.11
N ASN A 121 -16.81 9.13 0.68
CA ASN A 121 -16.63 10.44 1.32
C ASN A 121 -17.93 11.28 1.30
N ASN A 122 -18.76 11.10 0.27
CA ASN A 122 -20.02 11.82 0.09
C ASN A 122 -21.22 11.10 0.71
N ALA A 123 -21.05 9.87 1.19
CA ALA A 123 -22.13 9.08 1.76
C ALA A 123 -22.62 9.71 3.08
N GLN A 124 -23.94 9.84 3.21
CA GLN A 124 -24.61 10.31 4.43
C GLN A 124 -25.43 9.19 5.03
N LEU A 125 -25.51 9.16 6.36
CA LEU A 125 -26.37 8.22 7.06
C LEU A 125 -27.83 8.58 6.81
N PRO A 126 -28.71 7.61 6.53
CA PRO A 126 -30.13 7.87 6.33
C PRO A 126 -30.80 8.29 7.63
N ASP A 127 -31.81 9.16 7.51
CA ASP A 127 -32.66 9.53 8.63
C ASP A 127 -33.46 8.31 9.15
N GLY A 128 -33.67 8.25 10.47
CA GLY A 128 -34.51 7.23 11.10
C GLY A 128 -33.82 5.90 11.43
N VAL A 129 -32.50 5.80 11.28
CA VAL A 129 -31.72 4.62 11.69
C VAL A 129 -30.75 4.98 12.81
N SER A 130 -30.75 4.19 13.89
CA SER A 130 -29.72 4.29 14.92
C SER A 130 -28.40 3.73 14.38
N TYR A 131 -27.37 4.57 14.32
CA TYR A 131 -26.03 4.17 13.88
C TYR A 131 -25.07 4.10 15.06
N TYR A 132 -24.36 2.98 15.19
CA TYR A 132 -23.35 2.74 16.21
C TYR A 132 -22.03 2.41 15.55
N ASN A 133 -21.01 3.25 15.72
CA ASN A 133 -19.66 3.01 15.20
C ASN A 133 -18.80 2.34 16.28
N ILE A 134 -18.52 1.05 16.11
CA ILE A 134 -17.68 0.26 17.03
C ILE A 134 -16.35 -0.01 16.34
N TYR A 135 -15.25 0.42 16.95
CA TYR A 135 -13.91 0.17 16.44
C TYR A 135 -12.93 -0.12 17.58
N GLY A 136 -11.94 -0.98 17.29
CA GLY A 136 -10.89 -1.32 18.25
C GLY A 136 -9.90 -0.17 18.44
N THR A 137 -9.41 -0.01 19.67
CA THR A 137 -8.36 0.94 20.03
C THR A 137 -7.25 0.23 20.80
N SER A 138 -6.14 0.93 21.07
CA SER A 138 -5.10 0.50 22.02
C SER A 138 -4.20 -0.66 21.56
N TYR A 139 -4.23 -1.01 20.27
CA TYR A 139 -3.27 -1.94 19.65
C TYR A 139 -2.38 -1.20 18.65
N ASP A 140 -1.08 -1.51 18.70
CA ASP A 140 -0.13 -0.99 17.74
C ASP A 140 -0.50 -1.45 16.34
N THR A 141 -0.78 -0.47 15.48
CA THR A 141 -1.28 -0.70 14.13
C THR A 141 -0.32 -0.03 13.13
N PRO A 142 0.15 -0.75 12.09
CA PRO A 142 1.03 -0.18 11.09
C PRO A 142 0.45 1.08 10.45
N PHE A 143 1.06 2.22 10.75
CA PHE A 143 0.63 3.54 10.30
C PHE A 143 1.60 4.11 9.26
N ASP A 144 2.87 4.19 9.61
CA ASP A 144 3.95 4.56 8.70
C ASP A 144 4.68 3.29 8.22
N VAL A 145 5.29 3.33 7.03
CA VAL A 145 6.29 2.33 6.57
C VAL A 145 7.68 2.94 6.73
N ARG A 146 8.65 2.15 7.18
CA ARG A 146 10.01 2.60 7.52
C ARG A 146 11.08 1.71 6.93
#